data_AF-A0A0S2ZP39-F1
#
_entry.id   AF-A0A0S2ZP39-F1
#
_cell.length_a   1.000
_cell.length_b   1.000
_cell.length_c   1.000
_cell.angle_alpha   90.00
_cell.angle_beta   90.00
_cell.angle_gamma   90.00
#
_symmetry.space_group_name_H-M   'P 1'
#
loop_
_entity.id
_entity.type
_entity.pdbx_description
1 polymer ?
#
loop_
_entity_poly.entity_id
_entity_poly.type
_entity_poly.pdbx_seq_one_letter_code
_entity_poly.pdbx_strand_id
1 'polypeptide(L)'
;METKDLSIFELIKTSIQTNGELPKDFKLPPKDPNGIPWADGAMDGVFIYHTVRKEEDIEALKSIVFQISEGKFEEAQTNLDKLDFLMVSRRSSLLNWIVQEEEKINLNNLYEFATLQLTTSKNIELIKFCLSILTIVNIETDKDTIEKVKLLALSDEFTLYCLDILVYCLDILVQLEDSNEEIFEIAKKVKGWGRIHSIEYLQATNNKIKEWILEEGCHNNVLPAYTAYTCAEKINLIEILNQDRISNKKFNDISYLMNALLDETAITGISALEDRELLIERYLEKAKTLSSTEEDYEVVRLIKEYVEDNEEIDKKFIKICDEILNSKKK
;
A
#
# COMPACT_ATOMS: atom_id res chain seq x y z
N MET A 1 -16.31 -26.24 7.75
CA MET A 1 -15.65 -26.83 8.93
C MET A 1 -14.18 -27.18 8.68
N GLU A 2 -13.66 -27.01 7.45
CA GLU A 2 -12.27 -27.39 7.08
C GLU A 2 -11.22 -26.29 7.25
N THR A 3 -11.61 -25.02 7.44
CA THR A 3 -10.66 -23.88 7.46
C THR A 3 -10.04 -23.57 8.82
N LYS A 4 -10.54 -24.16 9.92
CA LYS A 4 -10.08 -23.83 11.29
C LYS A 4 -8.68 -24.37 11.62
N ASP A 5 -8.21 -25.37 10.88
CA ASP A 5 -6.93 -26.02 11.14
C ASP A 5 -5.78 -25.62 10.20
N LEU A 6 -6.08 -24.87 9.14
CA LEU A 6 -5.07 -24.41 8.19
C LEU A 6 -4.12 -23.37 8.80
N SER A 7 -2.86 -23.39 8.37
CA SER A 7 -1.99 -22.23 8.54
C SER A 7 -2.52 -21.06 7.71
N ILE A 8 -2.10 -19.83 8.05
CA ILE A 8 -2.50 -18.64 7.28
C ILE A 8 -2.06 -18.76 5.82
N PHE A 9 -0.86 -19.29 5.57
CA PHE A 9 -0.36 -19.51 4.21
C PHE A 9 -1.25 -20.47 3.41
N GLU A 10 -1.61 -21.62 3.98
CA GLU A 10 -2.49 -22.57 3.28
C GLU A 10 -3.91 -22.00 3.11
N LEU A 11 -4.40 -21.21 4.07
CA LEU A 11 -5.68 -20.49 3.92
C LEU A 11 -5.65 -19.53 2.74
N ILE A 12 -4.62 -18.68 2.62
CA ILE A 12 -4.46 -17.75 1.49
C ILE A 12 -4.35 -18.55 0.19
N LYS A 13 -3.42 -19.50 0.13
CA LYS A 13 -3.13 -20.31 -1.06
C LYS A 13 -4.35 -21.04 -1.61
N THR A 14 -5.14 -21.64 -0.73
CA THR A 14 -6.35 -22.39 -1.13
C THR A 14 -7.54 -21.50 -1.44
N SER A 15 -7.49 -20.22 -1.05
CA SER A 15 -8.54 -19.24 -1.33
C SER A 15 -8.34 -18.49 -2.65
N ILE A 16 -7.14 -18.52 -3.24
CA ILE A 16 -6.85 -17.85 -4.51
C ILE A 16 -7.73 -18.44 -5.62
N GLN A 17 -8.43 -17.55 -6.32
CA GLN A 17 -9.34 -17.88 -7.41
C GLN A 17 -8.56 -18.11 -8.72
N THR A 18 -9.26 -18.57 -9.75
CA THR A 18 -8.65 -18.86 -11.07
C THR A 18 -8.09 -17.62 -11.78
N ASN A 19 -8.52 -16.41 -11.40
CA ASN A 19 -7.96 -15.14 -11.87
C ASN A 19 -6.69 -14.72 -11.10
N GLY A 20 -6.25 -15.51 -10.11
CA GLY A 20 -5.07 -15.21 -9.30
C GLY A 20 -5.31 -14.20 -8.17
N GLU A 21 -6.55 -13.87 -7.85
CA GLU A 21 -6.93 -12.95 -6.78
C GLU A 21 -7.55 -13.68 -5.59
N LEU A 22 -7.49 -13.05 -4.41
CA LEU A 22 -8.33 -13.46 -3.28
C LEU A 22 -9.78 -12.97 -3.49
N PRO A 23 -10.79 -13.70 -2.99
CA PRO A 23 -12.18 -13.25 -3.03
C PRO A 23 -12.33 -11.85 -2.41
N LYS A 24 -13.27 -11.05 -2.93
CA LYS A 24 -13.52 -9.68 -2.46
C LYS A 24 -13.85 -9.61 -0.95
N ASP A 25 -14.45 -10.66 -0.41
CA ASP A 25 -14.83 -10.81 0.99
C ASP A 25 -13.84 -11.67 1.81
N PHE A 26 -12.68 -12.03 1.25
CA PHE A 26 -11.62 -12.71 1.96
C PHE A 26 -11.16 -11.88 3.17
N LYS A 27 -11.00 -12.54 4.31
CA LYS A 27 -10.47 -11.96 5.55
C LYS A 27 -9.73 -13.04 6.33
N LEU A 28 -8.66 -12.63 7.00
CA LEU A 28 -7.98 -13.52 7.93
C LEU A 28 -8.83 -13.76 9.20
N PRO A 29 -8.65 -14.90 9.89
CA PRO A 29 -9.28 -15.14 11.17
C PRO A 29 -8.87 -14.05 12.18
N PRO A 30 -9.82 -13.45 12.92
CA PRO A 30 -9.48 -12.39 13.87
C PRO A 30 -8.67 -12.94 15.04
N LYS A 31 -7.72 -12.13 15.54
CA LYS A 31 -6.92 -12.43 16.75
C LYS A 31 -7.80 -12.64 17.98
N ASP A 32 -8.82 -11.79 18.17
CA ASP A 32 -9.85 -11.94 19.19
C ASP A 32 -11.22 -12.20 18.54
N PRO A 33 -11.76 -13.42 18.65
CA PRO A 33 -13.09 -13.75 18.12
C PRO A 33 -14.24 -12.94 18.72
N ASN A 34 -14.04 -12.32 19.89
CA ASN A 34 -15.05 -11.50 20.57
C ASN A 34 -14.84 -9.99 20.38
N GLY A 35 -13.71 -9.59 19.77
CA GLY A 35 -13.40 -8.20 19.46
C GLY A 35 -14.08 -7.72 18.18
N ILE A 36 -14.07 -6.40 17.97
CA ILE A 36 -14.42 -5.83 16.66
C ILE A 36 -13.23 -6.12 15.72
N PRO A 37 -13.41 -6.90 14.64
CA PRO A 37 -12.31 -7.26 13.77
C PRO A 37 -11.87 -6.03 12.96
N TRP A 38 -10.56 -5.81 12.91
CA TRP A 38 -9.96 -4.90 11.94
C TRP A 38 -10.05 -5.49 10.54
N ALA A 39 -10.09 -4.63 9.51
CA ALA A 39 -9.83 -5.09 8.16
C ALA A 39 -8.36 -5.46 8.02
N ASP A 40 -8.05 -6.45 7.19
CA ASP A 40 -6.68 -6.88 6.91
C ASP A 40 -5.81 -5.68 6.50
N GLY A 41 -4.68 -5.49 7.19
CA GLY A 41 -3.72 -4.39 7.03
C GLY A 41 -4.10 -3.08 7.73
N ALA A 42 -5.30 -2.96 8.32
CA ALA A 42 -5.79 -1.68 8.85
C ALA A 42 -5.07 -1.21 10.11
N MET A 43 -4.65 -2.13 10.98
CA MET A 43 -3.88 -1.74 12.17
C MET A 43 -2.53 -1.12 11.78
N ASP A 44 -1.85 -1.71 10.81
CA ASP A 44 -0.57 -1.23 10.30
C ASP A 44 -0.75 0.11 9.56
N GLY A 45 -1.80 0.22 8.75
CA GLY A 45 -2.20 1.46 8.10
C GLY A 45 -2.45 2.61 9.08
N VAL A 46 -3.24 2.38 10.13
CA VAL A 46 -3.50 3.39 11.16
C VAL A 46 -2.21 3.80 11.88
N PHE A 47 -1.34 2.83 12.21
CA PHE A 47 -0.05 3.14 12.81
C PHE A 47 0.81 4.04 11.90
N ILE A 48 0.88 3.72 10.60
CA ILE A 48 1.72 4.43 9.63
C ILE A 48 1.20 5.84 9.34
N TYR A 49 -0.10 6.01 9.12
CA TYR A 49 -0.65 7.29 8.64
C TYR A 49 -1.13 8.22 9.74
N HIS A 50 -1.50 7.69 10.92
CA HIS A 50 -2.21 8.47 11.96
C HIS A 50 -1.48 8.56 13.30
N THR A 51 -0.28 7.99 13.41
CA THR A 51 0.53 8.10 14.63
C THR A 51 1.86 8.79 14.35
N VAL A 52 2.51 9.27 15.40
CA VAL A 52 3.86 9.86 15.32
C VAL A 52 4.97 8.81 15.03
N ARG A 53 4.60 7.57 14.69
CA ARG A 53 5.51 6.45 14.37
C ARG A 53 6.61 6.24 15.41
N LYS A 54 6.28 6.46 16.68
CA LYS A 54 7.22 6.21 17.77
C LYS A 54 7.40 4.71 17.93
N GLU A 55 8.62 4.23 17.67
CA GLU A 55 8.92 2.81 17.82
C GLU A 55 8.78 2.37 19.28
N GLU A 56 8.20 1.18 19.45
CA GLU A 56 7.98 0.56 20.75
C GLU A 56 9.20 -0.26 21.19
N ASP A 57 9.20 -0.67 22.46
CA ASP A 57 10.26 -1.49 23.03
C ASP A 57 10.42 -2.83 22.27
N ILE A 58 11.66 -3.22 22.02
CA ILE A 58 12.03 -4.43 21.26
C ILE A 58 12.71 -5.50 22.13
N GLU A 59 12.86 -5.33 23.45
CA GLU A 59 13.67 -6.22 24.28
C GLU A 59 13.15 -7.67 24.28
N ALA A 60 11.83 -7.84 24.29
CA ALA A 60 11.21 -9.16 24.16
C ALA A 60 11.57 -9.83 22.81
N LEU A 61 11.54 -9.06 21.72
CA LEU A 61 11.90 -9.56 20.39
C LEU A 61 13.40 -9.85 20.27
N LYS A 62 14.28 -9.06 20.90
CA LYS A 62 15.72 -9.37 20.97
C LYS A 62 15.99 -10.73 21.62
N SER A 63 15.33 -11.00 22.76
CA SER A 63 15.44 -12.29 23.44
C SER A 63 15.00 -13.45 22.54
N ILE A 64 13.93 -13.26 21.78
CA ILE A 64 13.41 -14.26 20.83
C ILE A 64 14.39 -14.45 19.67
N VAL A 65 14.95 -13.38 19.12
CA VAL A 65 15.98 -13.45 18.06
C VAL A 65 17.18 -14.27 18.53
N PHE A 66 17.64 -14.09 19.77
CA PHE A 66 18.71 -14.93 20.33
C PHE A 66 18.28 -16.39 20.51
N GLN A 67 17.06 -16.68 20.95
CA GLN A 67 16.55 -18.06 21.00
C GLN A 67 16.58 -18.71 19.61
N ILE A 68 16.16 -17.99 18.57
CA ILE A 68 16.22 -18.49 17.19
C ILE A 68 17.69 -18.69 16.77
N SER A 69 18.55 -17.71 17.03
CA SER A 69 20.00 -17.78 16.76
C SER A 69 20.65 -19.02 17.39
N GLU A 70 20.22 -19.40 18.60
CA GLU A 70 20.69 -20.59 19.33
C GLU A 70 20.03 -21.92 18.87
N GLY A 71 19.11 -21.87 17.91
CA GLY A 71 18.39 -23.05 17.40
C GLY A 71 17.21 -23.50 18.27
N LYS A 72 16.77 -22.68 19.22
CA LYS A 72 15.64 -22.98 20.13
C LYS A 72 14.30 -22.61 19.50
N PHE A 73 13.98 -23.18 18.34
CA PHE A 73 12.83 -22.79 17.53
C PHE A 73 11.47 -22.98 18.22
N GLU A 74 11.27 -24.08 18.94
CA GLU A 74 10.01 -24.33 19.67
C GLU A 74 9.78 -23.30 20.79
N GLU A 75 10.84 -22.91 21.49
CA GLU A 75 10.79 -21.89 22.54
C GLU A 75 10.51 -20.51 21.94
N ALA A 76 11.22 -20.15 20.86
CA ALA A 76 11.02 -18.89 20.15
C ALA A 76 9.58 -18.76 19.61
N GLN A 77 9.07 -19.81 18.96
CA GLN A 77 7.69 -19.85 18.47
C GLN A 77 6.69 -19.68 19.62
N THR A 78 6.85 -20.43 20.71
CA THR A 78 5.98 -20.34 21.89
C THR A 78 5.96 -18.93 22.49
N ASN A 79 7.11 -18.25 22.50
CA ASN A 79 7.22 -16.90 23.03
C ASN A 79 6.61 -15.87 22.08
N LEU A 80 6.82 -15.98 20.77
CA LEU A 80 6.15 -15.14 19.76
C LEU A 80 4.63 -15.30 19.81
N ASP A 81 4.12 -16.52 19.99
CA ASP A 81 2.69 -16.78 20.06
C ASP A 81 2.00 -16.18 21.30
N LYS A 82 2.75 -16.00 22.38
CA LYS A 82 2.24 -15.38 23.62
C LYS A 82 2.48 -13.88 23.68
N LEU A 83 3.39 -13.35 22.86
CA LEU A 83 3.75 -11.96 22.88
C LEU A 83 2.61 -11.13 22.27
N ASP A 84 2.12 -10.16 23.02
CA ASP A 84 1.21 -9.15 22.47
C ASP A 84 2.03 -7.99 21.93
N PHE A 85 2.24 -7.98 20.62
CA PHE A 85 3.01 -6.95 19.92
C PHE A 85 2.38 -6.63 18.56
N LEU A 86 2.79 -5.49 17.99
CA LEU A 86 2.52 -5.12 16.61
C LEU A 86 3.85 -4.95 15.90
N MET A 87 4.10 -5.75 14.88
CA MET A 87 5.36 -5.78 14.16
C MET A 87 5.67 -4.42 13.53
N VAL A 88 4.66 -3.74 12.97
CA VAL A 88 4.77 -2.41 12.35
C VAL A 88 5.43 -1.37 13.27
N SER A 89 5.22 -1.47 14.59
CA SER A 89 5.73 -0.53 15.59
C SER A 89 7.16 -0.83 16.07
N ARG A 90 7.73 -1.97 15.67
CA ARG A 90 9.03 -2.48 16.15
C ARG A 90 9.99 -2.84 15.02
N ARG A 91 9.50 -2.86 13.77
CA ARG A 91 10.21 -3.37 12.58
C ARG A 91 11.57 -2.72 12.39
N SER A 92 11.64 -1.40 12.26
CA SER A 92 12.89 -0.73 11.88
C SER A 92 13.94 -0.84 12.99
N SER A 93 13.55 -0.58 14.25
CA SER A 93 14.40 -0.77 15.43
C SER A 93 14.95 -2.19 15.54
N LEU A 94 14.10 -3.21 15.33
CA LEU A 94 14.52 -4.60 15.41
C LEU A 94 15.50 -4.96 14.29
N LEU A 95 15.17 -4.65 13.03
CA LEU A 95 16.03 -4.98 11.89
C LEU A 95 17.38 -4.26 11.98
N ASN A 96 17.38 -2.97 12.33
CA ASN A 96 18.60 -2.21 12.55
C ASN A 96 19.47 -2.83 13.65
N TRP A 97 18.87 -3.28 14.75
CA TRP A 97 19.59 -3.95 15.82
C TRP A 97 20.17 -5.30 15.38
N ILE A 98 19.42 -6.10 14.61
CA ILE A 98 19.93 -7.39 14.10
C ILE A 98 21.14 -7.17 13.20
N VAL A 99 21.07 -6.19 12.29
CA VAL A 99 22.20 -5.83 11.40
C VAL A 99 23.41 -5.36 12.21
N GLN A 100 23.20 -4.58 13.29
CA GLN A 100 24.29 -4.15 14.18
C GLN A 100 24.94 -5.30 14.95
N GLU A 101 24.18 -6.34 15.25
CA GLU A 101 24.60 -7.50 16.05
C GLU A 101 24.83 -8.76 15.21
N GLU A 102 24.98 -8.61 13.89
CA GLU A 102 25.10 -9.72 12.93
C GLU A 102 26.15 -10.75 13.35
N GLU A 103 27.30 -10.32 13.85
CA GLU A 103 28.38 -11.22 14.31
C GLU A 103 27.98 -12.14 15.49
N LYS A 104 26.94 -11.77 16.24
CA LYS A 104 26.43 -12.53 17.39
C LYS A 104 25.16 -13.32 17.06
N ILE A 105 24.63 -13.16 15.84
CA ILE A 105 23.35 -13.72 15.42
C ILE A 105 23.58 -14.69 14.26
N ASN A 106 23.11 -15.93 14.43
CA ASN A 106 23.14 -16.90 13.35
C ASN A 106 22.00 -16.62 12.36
N LEU A 107 22.33 -15.92 11.26
CA LEU A 107 21.37 -15.59 10.21
C LEU A 107 20.77 -16.82 9.51
N ASN A 108 21.51 -17.93 9.42
CA ASN A 108 20.96 -19.17 8.84
C ASN A 108 19.83 -19.71 9.68
N ASN A 109 19.97 -19.69 11.01
CA ASN A 109 18.91 -20.12 11.91
C ASN A 109 17.69 -19.19 11.85
N LEU A 110 17.91 -17.88 11.69
CA LEU A 110 16.82 -16.92 11.44
C LEU A 110 16.07 -17.22 10.15
N TYR A 111 16.79 -17.50 9.06
CA TYR A 111 16.21 -17.89 7.78
C TYR A 111 15.42 -19.20 7.88
N GLU A 112 15.99 -20.25 8.49
CA GLU A 112 15.32 -21.55 8.67
C GLU A 112 14.03 -21.40 9.49
N PHE A 113 14.09 -20.64 10.58
CA PHE A 113 12.91 -20.36 11.39
C PHE A 113 11.85 -19.59 10.60
N ALA A 114 12.24 -18.50 9.93
CA ALA A 114 11.31 -17.64 9.21
C ALA A 114 10.59 -18.38 8.08
N THR A 115 11.33 -19.10 7.24
CA THR A 115 10.76 -19.85 6.10
C THR A 115 9.82 -20.98 6.55
N LEU A 116 10.14 -21.67 7.64
CA LEU A 116 9.26 -22.67 8.25
C LEU A 116 7.96 -22.02 8.75
N GLN A 117 8.08 -20.94 9.51
CA GLN A 117 6.92 -20.29 10.14
C GLN A 117 5.99 -19.60 9.15
N LEU A 118 6.51 -19.09 8.02
CA LEU A 118 5.67 -18.55 6.94
C LEU A 118 4.57 -19.54 6.52
N THR A 119 4.87 -20.84 6.50
CA THR A 119 3.97 -21.88 5.98
C THR A 119 3.18 -22.62 7.05
N THR A 120 3.59 -22.53 8.31
CA THR A 120 3.04 -23.33 9.41
C THR A 120 2.29 -22.51 10.45
N SER A 121 2.54 -21.21 10.54
CA SER A 121 1.95 -20.36 11.58
C SER A 121 0.49 -19.98 11.30
N LYS A 122 -0.23 -19.75 12.40
CA LYS A 122 -1.59 -19.18 12.45
C LYS A 122 -1.61 -17.78 13.05
N ASN A 123 -0.43 -17.24 13.39
CA ASN A 123 -0.28 -15.97 14.07
C ASN A 123 0.20 -14.91 13.07
N ILE A 124 -0.64 -13.90 12.86
CA ILE A 124 -0.39 -12.80 11.92
C ILE A 124 0.91 -12.07 12.25
N GLU A 125 1.11 -11.68 13.51
CA GLU A 125 2.27 -10.89 13.94
C GLU A 125 3.57 -11.71 13.89
N LEU A 126 3.47 -13.03 14.11
CA LEU A 126 4.58 -13.96 13.89
C LEU A 126 4.98 -14.01 12.41
N ILE A 127 4.01 -14.11 11.49
CA ILE A 127 4.29 -14.09 10.04
C ILE A 127 4.91 -12.76 9.63
N LYS A 128 4.40 -11.62 10.11
CA LYS A 128 4.99 -10.30 9.87
C LYS A 128 6.42 -10.19 10.40
N PHE A 129 6.68 -10.75 11.59
CA PHE A 129 8.03 -10.87 12.14
C PHE A 129 8.93 -11.67 11.19
N CYS A 130 8.50 -12.83 10.73
CA CYS A 130 9.26 -13.65 9.79
C CYS A 130 9.51 -12.93 8.45
N LEU A 131 8.51 -12.26 7.87
CA LEU A 131 8.68 -11.45 6.66
C LEU A 131 9.68 -10.29 6.89
N SER A 132 9.63 -9.64 8.05
CA SER A 132 10.60 -8.59 8.40
C SER A 132 12.03 -9.14 8.45
N ILE A 133 12.23 -10.29 9.11
CA ILE A 133 13.54 -10.97 9.17
C ILE A 133 14.03 -11.34 7.76
N LEU A 134 13.14 -11.83 6.90
CA LEU A 134 13.49 -12.21 5.53
C LEU A 134 13.95 -11.02 4.67
N THR A 135 13.70 -9.78 5.09
CA THR A 135 14.19 -8.57 4.39
C THR A 135 15.70 -8.38 4.56
N ILE A 136 16.30 -8.91 5.64
CA ILE A 136 17.73 -8.72 5.96
C ILE A 136 18.55 -10.00 5.88
N VAL A 137 17.95 -11.11 5.43
CA VAL A 137 18.67 -12.36 5.16
C VAL A 137 18.69 -12.62 3.66
N ASN A 138 19.80 -13.16 3.15
CA ASN A 138 20.01 -13.34 1.72
C ASN A 138 19.11 -14.45 1.16
N ILE A 139 17.93 -14.09 0.63
CA ILE A 139 16.97 -15.02 0.01
C ILE A 139 16.83 -14.80 -1.50
N GLU A 140 17.67 -13.97 -2.11
CA GLU A 140 17.46 -13.50 -3.48
C GLU A 140 17.56 -14.64 -4.50
N THR A 141 18.32 -15.69 -4.17
CA THR A 141 18.44 -16.91 -5.00
C THR A 141 17.45 -18.02 -4.62
N ASP A 142 16.70 -17.86 -3.52
CA ASP A 142 15.72 -18.81 -3.04
C ASP A 142 14.34 -18.56 -3.67
N LYS A 143 14.15 -19.16 -4.85
CA LYS A 143 12.90 -19.07 -5.61
C LYS A 143 11.69 -19.59 -4.82
N ASP A 144 11.86 -20.62 -4.00
CA ASP A 144 10.72 -21.22 -3.27
C ASP A 144 10.21 -20.26 -2.18
N THR A 145 11.11 -19.60 -1.46
CA THR A 145 10.72 -18.57 -0.50
C THR A 145 10.15 -17.33 -1.18
N ILE A 146 10.74 -16.88 -2.30
CA ILE A 146 10.20 -15.74 -3.06
C ILE A 146 8.77 -16.01 -3.55
N GLU A 147 8.48 -17.20 -4.05
CA GLU A 147 7.11 -17.54 -4.49
C GLU A 147 6.12 -17.57 -3.31
N LYS A 148 6.54 -17.98 -2.12
CA LYS A 148 5.70 -17.86 -0.91
C LYS A 148 5.46 -16.41 -0.53
N VAL A 149 6.47 -15.55 -0.62
CA VAL A 149 6.35 -14.10 -0.37
C VAL A 149 5.36 -13.47 -1.35
N LYS A 150 5.47 -13.78 -2.65
CA LYS A 150 4.51 -13.29 -3.67
C LYS A 150 3.07 -13.74 -3.39
N LEU A 151 2.90 -14.97 -2.92
CA LEU A 151 1.57 -15.50 -2.57
C LEU A 151 0.98 -14.77 -1.35
N LEU A 152 1.79 -14.55 -0.32
CA LEU A 152 1.38 -13.78 0.87
C LEU A 152 1.07 -12.32 0.53
N ALA A 153 1.78 -11.72 -0.44
CA ALA A 153 1.57 -10.34 -0.87
C ALA A 153 0.16 -10.06 -1.40
N LEU A 154 -0.58 -11.10 -1.79
CA LEU A 154 -1.98 -10.99 -2.23
C LEU A 154 -2.97 -10.69 -1.10
N SER A 155 -2.57 -10.87 0.17
CA SER A 155 -3.36 -10.49 1.34
C SER A 155 -2.94 -9.09 1.82
N ASP A 156 -3.92 -8.19 1.95
CA ASP A 156 -3.72 -6.81 2.41
C ASP A 156 -2.96 -6.74 3.75
N GLU A 157 -3.06 -7.76 4.61
CA GLU A 157 -2.35 -7.87 5.90
C GLU A 157 -0.82 -7.98 5.75
N PHE A 158 -0.35 -8.65 4.69
CA PHE A 158 1.07 -8.96 4.51
C PHE A 158 1.71 -8.19 3.37
N THR A 159 0.93 -7.56 2.49
CA THR A 159 1.44 -6.86 1.29
C THR A 159 2.60 -5.90 1.61
N LEU A 160 2.51 -5.09 2.67
CA LEU A 160 3.58 -4.16 3.06
C LEU A 160 4.93 -4.88 3.28
N TYR A 161 4.93 -5.94 4.08
CA TYR A 161 6.16 -6.67 4.43
C TYR A 161 6.69 -7.46 3.23
N CYS A 162 5.81 -7.99 2.39
CA CYS A 162 6.23 -8.66 1.17
C CYS A 162 6.86 -7.69 0.17
N LEU A 163 6.32 -6.46 0.05
CA LEU A 163 6.90 -5.43 -0.82
C LEU A 163 8.31 -5.02 -0.36
N ASP A 164 8.56 -4.89 0.94
CA ASP A 164 9.91 -4.62 1.47
C ASP A 164 10.94 -5.66 0.99
N ILE A 165 10.57 -6.94 1.10
CA ILE A 165 11.41 -8.06 0.64
C ILE A 165 11.62 -7.98 -0.87
N LEU A 166 10.56 -7.79 -1.65
CA LEU A 166 10.63 -7.80 -3.12
C LEU A 166 11.49 -6.64 -3.63
N VAL A 167 11.39 -5.46 -3.03
CA VAL A 167 12.22 -4.32 -3.39
C VAL A 167 13.68 -4.60 -3.04
N TYR A 168 13.96 -5.05 -1.82
CA TYR A 168 15.32 -5.34 -1.38
C TYR A 168 15.99 -6.46 -2.19
N CYS A 169 15.29 -7.59 -2.39
CA CYS A 169 15.84 -8.74 -3.11
C CYS A 169 16.09 -8.44 -4.60
N LEU A 170 15.22 -7.66 -5.21
CA LEU A 170 15.28 -7.43 -6.65
C LEU A 170 16.19 -6.23 -7.01
N ASP A 171 16.41 -5.28 -6.09
CA ASP A 171 17.45 -4.25 -6.26
C ASP A 171 18.87 -4.83 -6.35
N ILE A 172 19.11 -6.00 -5.72
CA ILE A 172 20.44 -6.64 -5.64
C ILE A 172 20.73 -7.56 -6.86
N LEU A 173 19.72 -8.24 -7.41
CA LEU A 173 19.94 -9.30 -8.41
C LEU A 173 19.73 -8.89 -9.87
N VAL A 174 18.71 -8.11 -10.23
CA VAL A 174 18.38 -7.83 -11.65
C VAL A 174 17.58 -6.53 -11.76
N GLN A 175 17.95 -5.69 -12.75
CA GLN A 175 17.28 -4.49 -13.24
C GLN A 175 15.86 -4.21 -12.71
N LEU A 176 15.65 -3.00 -12.17
CA LEU A 176 14.38 -2.39 -11.70
C LEU A 176 13.11 -2.71 -12.51
N GLU A 177 13.23 -3.17 -13.76
CA GLU A 177 12.10 -3.54 -14.61
C GLU A 177 11.38 -4.81 -14.13
N ASP A 178 12.11 -5.86 -13.71
CA ASP A 178 11.51 -7.12 -13.25
C ASP A 178 10.82 -6.96 -11.89
N SER A 179 11.39 -6.14 -10.99
CA SER A 179 10.80 -5.84 -9.68
C SER A 179 9.53 -5.02 -9.78
N ASN A 180 9.55 -4.03 -10.66
CA ASN A 180 8.42 -3.15 -10.84
C ASN A 180 7.22 -3.86 -11.49
N GLU A 181 7.44 -4.82 -12.40
CA GLU A 181 6.34 -5.61 -12.96
C GLU A 181 5.70 -6.51 -11.89
N GLU A 182 6.47 -7.10 -10.97
CA GLU A 182 5.85 -7.90 -9.89
C GLU A 182 5.07 -7.05 -8.89
N ILE A 183 5.58 -5.87 -8.54
CA ILE A 183 4.81 -4.90 -7.74
C ILE A 183 3.54 -4.50 -8.49
N PHE A 184 3.62 -4.32 -9.80
CA PHE A 184 2.46 -3.99 -10.63
C PHE A 184 1.42 -5.12 -10.66
N GLU A 185 1.85 -6.38 -10.80
CA GLU A 185 0.97 -7.55 -10.72
C GLU A 185 0.31 -7.71 -9.35
N ILE A 186 1.06 -7.49 -8.26
CA ILE A 186 0.52 -7.49 -6.90
C ILE A 186 -0.50 -6.38 -6.76
N ALA A 187 -0.13 -5.15 -7.13
CA ALA A 187 -1.01 -3.98 -7.05
C ALA A 187 -2.35 -4.35 -7.65
N LYS A 188 -2.42 -4.76 -8.93
CA LYS A 188 -3.69 -5.12 -9.60
C LYS A 188 -4.61 -6.04 -8.80
N LYS A 189 -4.06 -6.97 -8.00
CA LYS A 189 -4.80 -8.00 -7.26
C LYS A 189 -5.25 -7.58 -5.85
N VAL A 190 -4.53 -6.67 -5.18
CA VAL A 190 -4.90 -6.17 -3.84
C VAL A 190 -5.86 -4.99 -3.93
N LYS A 191 -6.82 -4.85 -3.01
CA LYS A 191 -7.88 -3.83 -3.11
C LYS A 191 -8.06 -2.99 -1.85
N GLY A 192 -7.50 -3.38 -0.70
CA GLY A 192 -7.56 -2.63 0.55
C GLY A 192 -6.22 -1.94 0.86
N TRP A 193 -5.69 -2.18 2.06
CA TRP A 193 -4.40 -1.61 2.50
C TRP A 193 -3.22 -2.07 1.64
N GLY A 194 -3.28 -3.27 1.06
CA GLY A 194 -2.30 -3.74 0.10
C GLY A 194 -2.24 -2.85 -1.15
N ARG A 195 -3.37 -2.32 -1.64
CA ARG A 195 -3.40 -1.34 -2.74
C ARG A 195 -2.67 -0.07 -2.35
N ILE A 196 -2.99 0.45 -1.16
CA ILE A 196 -2.40 1.67 -0.63
C ILE A 196 -0.87 1.53 -0.59
N HIS A 197 -0.37 0.45 0.02
CA HIS A 197 1.05 0.18 0.08
C HIS A 197 1.65 -0.04 -1.32
N SER A 198 1.03 -0.84 -2.19
CA SER A 198 1.60 -1.14 -3.51
C SER A 198 1.80 0.09 -4.39
N ILE A 199 0.93 1.10 -4.29
CA ILE A 199 1.07 2.36 -5.04
C ILE A 199 2.31 3.16 -4.60
N GLU A 200 2.66 3.14 -3.31
CA GLU A 200 3.88 3.76 -2.80
C GLU A 200 5.14 3.15 -3.43
N TYR A 201 5.18 1.83 -3.63
CA TYR A 201 6.34 1.15 -4.21
C TYR A 201 6.34 1.17 -5.76
N LEU A 202 5.18 1.07 -6.41
CA LEU A 202 5.06 0.96 -7.87
C LEU A 202 5.61 2.18 -8.61
N GLN A 203 6.57 1.99 -9.49
CA GLN A 203 7.15 3.05 -10.32
C GLN A 203 6.43 3.17 -11.67
N ALA A 204 6.13 4.40 -12.08
CA ALA A 204 5.45 4.71 -13.33
C ALA A 204 6.41 4.73 -14.55
N THR A 205 7.08 3.59 -14.79
CA THR A 205 8.23 3.48 -15.72
C THR A 205 7.84 3.50 -17.21
N ASN A 206 6.58 3.24 -17.54
CA ASN A 206 6.09 3.20 -18.91
C ASN A 206 4.61 3.62 -19.02
N ASN A 207 4.12 3.82 -20.24
CA ASN A 207 2.75 4.27 -20.48
C ASN A 207 1.68 3.27 -20.00
N LYS A 208 1.93 1.96 -20.08
CA LYS A 208 0.99 0.93 -19.58
C LYS A 208 0.77 1.11 -18.08
N ILE A 209 1.83 1.31 -17.31
CA ILE A 209 1.73 1.53 -15.86
C ILE A 209 1.15 2.90 -15.54
N LYS A 210 1.55 3.97 -16.25
CA LYS A 210 0.98 5.31 -16.05
C LYS A 210 -0.53 5.35 -16.30
N GLU A 211 -0.99 4.74 -17.39
CA GLU A 211 -2.42 4.64 -17.72
C GLU A 211 -3.15 3.83 -16.66
N TRP A 212 -2.59 2.69 -16.24
CA TRP A 212 -3.21 1.89 -15.20
C TRP A 212 -3.26 2.61 -13.83
N ILE A 213 -2.23 3.37 -13.44
CA ILE A 213 -2.25 4.15 -12.20
C ILE A 213 -3.36 5.21 -12.25
N LEU A 214 -3.54 5.88 -13.39
CA LEU A 214 -4.64 6.83 -13.58
C LEU A 214 -6.01 6.15 -13.48
N GLU A 215 -6.18 4.99 -14.11
CA GLU A 215 -7.47 4.30 -14.22
C GLU A 215 -7.86 3.54 -12.95
N GLU A 216 -6.89 3.00 -12.20
CA GLU A 216 -7.13 2.01 -11.15
C GLU A 216 -6.34 2.29 -9.86
N GLY A 217 -5.28 3.09 -9.90
CA GLY A 217 -4.38 3.28 -8.76
C GLY A 217 -5.03 3.98 -7.57
N CYS A 218 -5.95 4.91 -7.83
CA CYS A 218 -6.71 5.60 -6.80
C CYS A 218 -7.87 4.75 -6.24
N HIS A 219 -8.30 3.70 -6.97
CA HIS A 219 -9.42 2.85 -6.57
C HIS A 219 -9.00 1.83 -5.50
N ASN A 220 -9.46 2.07 -4.26
CA ASN A 220 -9.26 1.15 -3.13
C ASN A 220 -10.49 1.08 -2.22
N ASN A 221 -10.58 0.02 -1.42
CA ASN A 221 -11.71 -0.30 -0.52
C ASN A 221 -11.61 0.41 0.85
N VAL A 222 -10.62 1.28 1.06
CA VAL A 222 -10.40 2.00 2.33
C VAL A 222 -10.86 3.45 2.19
N LEU A 223 -10.08 4.28 1.48
CA LEU A 223 -10.41 5.66 1.11
C LEU A 223 -9.50 6.07 -0.06
N PRO A 224 -10.04 6.54 -1.20
CA PRO A 224 -9.24 6.95 -2.36
C PRO A 224 -8.16 7.99 -2.05
N ALA A 225 -8.40 8.89 -1.09
CA ALA A 225 -7.45 9.93 -0.66
C ALA A 225 -6.07 9.37 -0.27
N TYR A 226 -5.98 8.15 0.29
CA TYR A 226 -4.69 7.55 0.68
C TYR A 226 -3.70 7.34 -0.46
N THR A 227 -4.17 7.22 -1.71
CA THR A 227 -3.29 7.03 -2.87
C THR A 227 -3.36 8.17 -3.87
N ALA A 228 -4.27 9.13 -3.69
CA ALA A 228 -4.52 10.19 -4.68
C ALA A 228 -3.27 11.06 -4.93
N TYR A 229 -2.63 11.55 -3.87
CA TYR A 229 -1.40 12.34 -3.96
C TYR A 229 -0.30 11.58 -4.71
N THR A 230 0.00 10.37 -4.25
CA THR A 230 1.05 9.52 -4.83
C THR A 230 0.76 9.17 -6.29
N CYS A 231 -0.49 8.85 -6.63
CA CYS A 231 -0.91 8.62 -8.03
C CYS A 231 -0.68 9.87 -8.89
N ALA A 232 -1.12 11.04 -8.45
CA ALA A 232 -1.00 12.29 -9.20
C ALA A 232 0.47 12.68 -9.46
N GLU A 233 1.34 12.52 -8.47
CA GLU A 233 2.78 12.75 -8.63
C GLU A 233 3.41 11.75 -9.61
N LYS A 234 3.19 10.44 -9.41
CA LYS A 234 3.85 9.39 -10.19
C LYS A 234 3.51 9.45 -11.68
N ILE A 235 2.27 9.78 -12.03
CA ILE A 235 1.86 9.88 -13.43
C ILE A 235 2.13 11.25 -14.06
N ASN A 236 2.60 12.22 -13.27
CA ASN A 236 2.65 13.63 -13.64
C ASN A 236 1.31 14.11 -14.21
N LEU A 237 0.31 14.26 -13.34
CA LEU A 237 -1.06 14.58 -13.76
C LEU A 237 -1.15 15.86 -14.62
N ILE A 238 -0.29 16.85 -14.37
CA ILE A 238 -0.18 18.08 -15.17
C ILE A 238 0.25 17.77 -16.61
N GLU A 239 1.23 16.89 -16.82
CA GLU A 239 1.65 16.44 -18.16
C GLU A 239 0.47 15.80 -18.92
N ILE A 240 -0.34 15.00 -18.24
CA ILE A 240 -1.52 14.38 -18.84
C ILE A 240 -2.56 15.44 -19.22
N LEU A 241 -2.83 16.40 -18.34
CA LEU A 241 -3.76 17.50 -18.60
C LEU A 241 -3.27 18.45 -19.71
N ASN A 242 -1.97 18.54 -19.95
CA ASN A 242 -1.40 19.33 -21.06
C ASN A 242 -1.58 18.68 -22.43
N GLN A 243 -2.03 17.43 -22.52
CA GLN A 243 -2.27 16.76 -23.81
C GLN A 243 -3.38 17.48 -24.61
N ASP A 244 -3.14 17.76 -25.89
CA ASP A 244 -4.10 18.45 -26.77
C ASP A 244 -5.47 17.78 -26.79
N ARG A 245 -5.49 16.45 -26.78
CA ARG A 245 -6.71 15.63 -26.84
C ARG A 245 -6.73 14.63 -25.70
N ILE A 246 -7.79 14.72 -24.89
CA ILE A 246 -8.10 13.76 -23.82
C ILE A 246 -9.50 13.21 -24.13
N SER A 247 -9.68 11.90 -24.02
CA SER A 247 -10.99 11.27 -24.21
C SER A 247 -11.89 11.54 -23.00
N ASN A 248 -13.22 11.50 -23.18
CA ASN A 248 -14.14 11.66 -22.05
C ASN A 248 -13.90 10.63 -20.95
N LYS A 249 -13.62 9.36 -21.30
CA LYS A 249 -13.27 8.34 -20.31
C LYS A 249 -12.05 8.77 -19.48
N LYS A 250 -10.96 9.15 -20.15
CA LYS A 250 -9.72 9.55 -19.47
C LYS A 250 -9.92 10.80 -18.62
N PHE A 251 -10.77 11.73 -19.06
CA PHE A 251 -11.12 12.89 -18.24
C PHE A 251 -11.93 12.50 -16.99
N ASN A 252 -12.85 11.55 -17.10
CA ASN A 252 -13.56 11.02 -15.93
C ASN A 252 -12.61 10.35 -14.92
N ASP A 253 -11.62 9.59 -15.41
CA ASP A 253 -10.58 8.97 -14.56
C ASP A 253 -9.73 10.06 -13.86
N ILE A 254 -9.41 11.15 -14.58
CA ILE A 254 -8.75 12.34 -13.99
C ILE A 254 -9.66 13.01 -12.94
N SER A 255 -10.95 13.17 -13.19
CA SER A 255 -11.90 13.75 -12.23
C SER A 255 -11.98 12.91 -10.95
N TYR A 256 -12.04 11.59 -11.06
CA TYR A 256 -12.01 10.71 -9.90
C TYR A 256 -10.75 10.92 -9.05
N LEU A 257 -9.57 10.98 -9.70
CA LEU A 257 -8.31 11.26 -9.02
C LEU A 257 -8.29 12.66 -8.39
N MET A 258 -8.79 13.68 -9.09
CA MET A 258 -8.88 15.06 -8.57
C MET A 258 -9.82 15.16 -7.37
N ASN A 259 -10.96 14.46 -7.38
CA ASN A 259 -11.88 14.41 -6.24
C ASN A 259 -11.17 13.85 -5.01
N ALA A 260 -10.55 12.68 -5.17
CA ALA A 260 -9.80 12.03 -4.09
C ALA A 260 -8.61 12.87 -3.59
N LEU A 261 -7.99 13.65 -4.48
CA LEU A 261 -6.88 14.55 -4.14
C LEU A 261 -7.35 15.81 -3.38
N LEU A 262 -8.59 16.25 -3.59
CA LEU A 262 -9.21 17.37 -2.87
C LEU A 262 -9.75 16.94 -1.48
N ASP A 263 -9.95 15.64 -1.25
CA ASP A 263 -10.31 15.10 0.06
C ASP A 263 -9.10 15.03 1.01
N GLU A 264 -8.85 16.13 1.71
CA GLU A 264 -7.78 16.23 2.72
C GLU A 264 -8.27 15.92 4.15
N THR A 265 -9.38 15.19 4.31
CA THR A 265 -9.99 14.96 5.63
C THR A 265 -9.20 13.99 6.51
N ALA A 266 -8.54 13.00 5.91
CA ALA A 266 -7.81 11.95 6.61
C ALA A 266 -6.30 11.97 6.34
N ILE A 267 -5.87 12.53 5.22
CA ILE A 267 -4.48 12.55 4.78
C ILE A 267 -4.24 13.80 3.92
N THR A 268 -2.99 14.24 3.85
CA THR A 268 -2.61 15.34 2.96
C THR A 268 -2.88 14.98 1.50
N GLY A 269 -3.44 15.92 0.75
CA GLY A 269 -3.78 15.77 -0.67
C GLY A 269 -3.22 16.93 -1.48
N ILE A 270 -4.09 17.65 -2.20
CA ILE A 270 -3.70 18.71 -3.15
C ILE A 270 -2.85 19.82 -2.51
N SER A 271 -2.98 20.10 -1.21
CA SER A 271 -2.23 21.18 -0.56
C SER A 271 -0.73 20.93 -0.52
N ALA A 272 -0.30 19.67 -0.55
CA ALA A 272 1.12 19.29 -0.58
C ALA A 272 1.76 19.43 -1.97
N LEU A 273 1.00 19.56 -3.05
CA LEU A 273 1.56 19.72 -4.39
C LEU A 273 2.10 21.14 -4.56
N GLU A 274 3.38 21.25 -4.91
CA GLU A 274 4.02 22.56 -5.20
C GLU A 274 3.30 23.28 -6.35
N ASP A 275 2.94 22.56 -7.41
CA ASP A 275 2.26 23.09 -8.60
C ASP A 275 0.72 23.01 -8.52
N ARG A 276 0.13 23.03 -7.31
CA ARG A 276 -1.32 22.88 -7.12
C ARG A 276 -2.18 23.88 -7.90
N GLU A 277 -1.75 25.14 -8.01
CA GLU A 277 -2.48 26.14 -8.81
C GLU A 277 -2.48 25.81 -10.30
N LEU A 278 -1.33 25.36 -10.81
CA LEU A 278 -1.20 24.96 -12.21
C LEU A 278 -2.05 23.72 -12.50
N LEU A 279 -2.08 22.75 -11.57
CA LEU A 279 -2.95 21.59 -11.67
C LEU A 279 -4.43 22.00 -11.75
N ILE A 280 -4.88 22.90 -10.85
CA ILE A 280 -6.24 23.45 -10.86
C ILE A 280 -6.54 24.15 -12.18
N GLU A 281 -5.63 25.02 -12.66
CA GLU A 281 -5.80 25.75 -13.92
C GLU A 281 -5.99 24.78 -15.10
N ARG A 282 -5.11 23.77 -15.22
CA ARG A 282 -5.17 22.79 -16.30
C ARG A 282 -6.41 21.91 -16.25
N TYR A 283 -6.83 21.50 -15.04
CA TYR A 283 -8.07 20.75 -14.88
C TYR A 283 -9.28 21.57 -15.33
N LEU A 284 -9.40 22.82 -14.86
CA LEU A 284 -10.52 23.71 -15.21
C LEU A 284 -10.56 24.06 -16.70
N GLU A 285 -9.40 24.22 -17.36
CA GLU A 285 -9.32 24.39 -18.81
C GLU A 285 -9.94 23.22 -19.58
N LYS A 286 -9.68 21.98 -19.15
CA LYS A 286 -10.27 20.77 -19.75
C LYS A 286 -11.75 20.63 -19.40
N ALA A 287 -12.12 20.88 -18.15
CA ALA A 287 -13.49 20.80 -17.64
C ALA A 287 -14.48 21.64 -18.45
N LYS A 288 -14.09 22.83 -18.92
CA LYS A 288 -14.92 23.70 -19.80
C LYS A 288 -15.52 23.00 -21.02
N THR A 289 -14.83 21.98 -21.53
CA THR A 289 -15.22 21.29 -22.77
C THR A 289 -15.51 19.79 -22.58
N LEU A 290 -14.94 19.17 -21.55
CA LEU A 290 -15.02 17.72 -21.34
C LEU A 290 -15.95 17.32 -20.19
N SER A 291 -16.29 18.22 -19.25
CA SER A 291 -17.15 17.88 -18.11
C SER A 291 -18.49 17.34 -18.61
N SER A 292 -18.75 16.06 -18.35
CA SER A 292 -19.89 15.32 -18.87
C SER A 292 -20.67 14.60 -17.77
N THR A 293 -20.01 14.23 -16.68
CA THR A 293 -20.57 13.44 -15.56
C THR A 293 -20.88 14.29 -14.32
N GLU A 294 -21.54 13.68 -13.32
CA GLU A 294 -21.76 14.28 -12.00
C GLU A 294 -20.43 14.49 -11.27
N GLU A 295 -19.54 13.50 -11.33
CA GLU A 295 -18.20 13.54 -10.77
C GLU A 295 -17.39 14.75 -11.29
N ASP A 296 -17.42 15.00 -12.60
CA ASP A 296 -16.70 16.15 -13.19
C ASP A 296 -17.17 17.50 -12.62
N TYR A 297 -18.46 17.62 -12.34
CA TYR A 297 -19.01 18.85 -11.75
C TYR A 297 -18.78 18.94 -10.27
N GLU A 298 -18.77 17.80 -9.57
CA GLU A 298 -18.44 17.73 -8.17
C GLU A 298 -17.00 18.18 -7.93
N VAL A 299 -16.05 17.75 -8.76
CA VAL A 299 -14.67 18.25 -8.69
C VAL A 299 -14.60 19.75 -8.91
N VAL A 300 -15.35 20.31 -9.87
CA VAL A 300 -15.39 21.77 -10.09
C VAL A 300 -15.95 22.50 -8.87
N ARG A 301 -16.97 21.94 -8.21
CA ARG A 301 -17.53 22.46 -6.96
C ARG A 301 -16.50 22.41 -5.83
N LEU A 302 -15.82 21.27 -5.65
CA LEU A 302 -14.78 21.09 -4.63
C LEU A 302 -13.57 22.00 -4.86
N ILE A 303 -13.14 22.20 -6.12
CA ILE A 303 -12.10 23.18 -6.45
C ILE A 303 -12.55 24.58 -6.05
N LYS A 304 -13.81 24.95 -6.30
CA LYS A 304 -14.33 26.26 -5.91
C LYS A 304 -14.26 26.43 -4.39
N GLU A 305 -14.72 25.46 -3.61
CA GLU A 305 -14.67 25.48 -2.14
C GLU A 305 -13.23 25.57 -1.64
N TYR A 306 -12.34 24.74 -2.19
CA TYR A 306 -10.92 24.76 -1.88
C TYR A 306 -10.27 26.13 -2.15
N VAL A 307 -10.58 26.77 -3.28
CA VAL A 307 -10.10 28.11 -3.61
C VAL A 307 -10.74 29.16 -2.71
N GLU A 308 -12.00 29.04 -2.32
CA GLU A 308 -12.68 29.97 -1.40
C GLU A 308 -11.99 29.97 -0.03
N ASP A 309 -11.71 28.78 0.51
CA ASP A 309 -11.10 28.57 1.82
C ASP A 309 -9.59 28.85 1.87
N ASN A 310 -8.92 28.89 0.72
CA ASN A 310 -7.47 29.12 0.64
C ASN A 310 -7.12 30.53 0.15
N GLU A 311 -6.53 31.36 1.01
CA GLU A 311 -6.13 32.74 0.67
C GLU A 311 -4.91 32.83 -0.26
N GLU A 312 -4.08 31.78 -0.30
CA GLU A 312 -2.86 31.76 -1.12
C GLU A 312 -3.15 31.50 -2.60
N ILE A 313 -4.35 31.02 -2.92
CA ILE A 313 -4.71 30.62 -4.27
C ILE A 313 -5.42 31.76 -5.03
N ASP A 314 -5.06 31.94 -6.31
CA ASP A 314 -5.69 32.95 -7.17
C ASP A 314 -7.22 32.77 -7.27
N LYS A 315 -7.95 33.74 -6.70
CA LYS A 315 -9.42 33.77 -6.69
C LYS A 315 -10.04 33.88 -8.09
N LYS A 316 -9.26 34.08 -9.17
CA LYS A 316 -9.75 33.97 -10.56
C LYS A 316 -10.43 32.63 -10.85
N PHE A 317 -10.00 31.55 -10.19
CA PHE A 317 -10.53 30.21 -10.43
C PHE A 317 -12.00 30.07 -10.03
N ILE A 318 -12.47 30.81 -9.01
CA ILE A 318 -13.88 30.84 -8.58
C ILE A 318 -14.79 31.19 -9.76
N LYS A 319 -14.43 32.23 -10.52
CA LYS A 319 -15.20 32.66 -11.69
C LYS A 319 -15.25 31.58 -12.77
N ILE A 320 -14.13 30.88 -12.98
CA ILE A 320 -14.06 29.78 -13.97
C ILE A 320 -14.95 28.62 -13.52
N CYS A 321 -14.94 28.25 -12.24
CA CYS A 321 -15.83 27.23 -11.70
C CYS A 321 -17.30 27.64 -11.88
N ASP A 322 -17.66 28.89 -11.57
CA ASP A 322 -19.03 29.39 -11.75
C ASP A 322 -19.50 29.33 -13.21
N GLU A 323 -18.62 29.65 -14.17
CA GLU A 323 -18.93 29.53 -15.60
C GLU A 323 -19.22 28.08 -16.01
N ILE A 324 -18.43 27.12 -15.51
CA ILE A 324 -18.61 25.69 -15.79
C ILE A 324 -19.89 25.16 -15.13
N LEU A 325 -20.13 25.45 -13.85
CA LEU A 325 -21.28 24.98 -13.09
C LEU A 325 -22.61 25.56 -13.60
N ASN A 326 -22.61 26.81 -14.07
CA ASN A 326 -23.80 27.46 -14.62
C ASN A 326 -23.99 27.20 -16.12
N SER A 327 -23.07 26.48 -16.77
CA SER A 327 -23.22 26.10 -18.16
C SER A 327 -24.45 25.19 -18.29
N LYS A 328 -25.52 25.70 -18.92
CA LYS A 328 -26.71 24.90 -19.23
C LYS A 328 -26.28 23.79 -20.18
N LYS A 329 -26.06 22.58 -19.67
CA LYS A 329 -26.02 21.38 -20.50
C LYS A 329 -27.38 21.26 -21.19
N LYS A 330 -27.39 21.58 -22.49
CA LYS A 330 -28.53 21.32 -23.38
C LYS A 330 -28.63 19.85 -23.69
#